data_AF-A0A2V9X338-F1
#
_entry.id   AF-A0A2V9X338-F1
#
_cell.length_a   1.000
_cell.length_b   1.000
_cell.length_c   1.000
_cell.angle_alpha   90.00
_cell.angle_beta   90.00
_cell.angle_gamma   90.00
#
_symmetry.space_group_name_H-M   'P 1'
#
loop_
_entity.id
_entity.type
_entity.pdbx_description
1 polymer ?
#
loop_
_entity_poly.entity_id
_entity_poly.type
_entity_poly.pdbx_seq_one_letter_code
_entity_poly.pdbx_strand_id
1 'polypeptide(L)'
;KCVNFILTGYPAFETALQAIRKHVDDYLVKPADLDKLVSNIEEKVKNPRPRLPVQLKPVSAVLVETVEEITREVLRAMKSSVDLKRVRLSDDQRIDHVPLMIRDIAQRVDRGSEMSEKTLQAAAEHGKTRYKQGYSIPMVVEDTRCLDMVIYRVVQENLMAIDVSRLVSDLRVVNDSLQTSLKRSLRAYLEQAKKAA
;
A
#
# COMPACT_ATOMS: atom_id res chain seq x y z
N LYS A 1 6.85 -10.31 35.23
CA LYS A 1 7.54 -9.59 34.12
C LYS A 1 7.79 -10.59 33.01
N CYS A 2 7.60 -10.23 31.74
CA CYS A 2 7.69 -11.17 30.62
C CYS A 2 8.75 -10.69 29.62
N VAL A 3 9.65 -11.58 29.21
CA VAL A 3 10.59 -11.38 28.11
C VAL A 3 10.27 -12.40 27.02
N ASN A 4 10.18 -11.93 25.79
CA ASN A 4 9.85 -12.71 24.61
C ASN A 4 11.15 -13.01 23.86
N PHE A 5 11.37 -14.27 23.52
CA PHE A 5 12.47 -14.71 22.66
C PHE A 5 11.89 -15.55 21.52
N ILE A 6 12.53 -15.56 20.35
CA ILE A 6 12.24 -16.54 19.28
C ILE A 6 13.50 -17.34 19.05
N LEU A 7 13.31 -18.65 18.99
CA LEU A 7 14.34 -19.63 18.66
C LEU A 7 14.10 -20.12 17.23
N THR A 8 15.05 -19.87 16.32
CA THR A 8 14.94 -20.19 14.89
C THR A 8 16.08 -21.08 14.42
N GLY A 9 15.85 -21.96 13.43
CA GLY A 9 16.90 -22.72 12.73
C GLY A 9 17.36 -22.06 11.42
N TYR A 10 16.77 -20.92 11.06
CA TYR A 10 17.00 -20.24 9.78
C TYR A 10 17.45 -18.80 10.02
N PRO A 11 18.76 -18.51 9.99
CA PRO A 11 19.28 -17.18 10.27
C PRO A 11 18.97 -16.15 9.16
N ALA A 12 18.80 -16.56 7.89
CA ALA A 12 18.37 -15.64 6.84
C ALA A 12 16.92 -15.12 7.02
N PHE A 13 16.13 -15.75 7.88
CA PHE A 13 14.81 -15.29 8.32
C PHE A 13 14.90 -14.17 9.38
N GLU A 14 16.11 -13.87 9.91
CA GLU A 14 16.36 -12.90 10.98
C GLU A 14 16.04 -11.47 10.59
N THR A 15 16.33 -11.07 9.35
CA THR A 15 16.02 -9.73 8.86
C THR A 15 14.51 -9.53 8.73
N ALA A 16 13.80 -10.58 8.30
CA ALA A 16 12.33 -10.60 8.20
C ALA A 16 11.63 -10.70 9.58
N LEU A 17 12.32 -11.23 10.58
CA LEU A 17 11.86 -11.27 11.97
C LEU A 17 12.13 -9.96 12.71
N GLN A 18 13.31 -9.35 12.58
CA GLN A 18 13.63 -8.04 13.17
C GLN A 18 12.61 -6.97 12.77
N ALA A 19 12.17 -7.05 11.53
CA ALA A 19 11.05 -6.34 10.94
C ALA A 19 9.73 -6.46 11.73
N ILE A 20 9.30 -7.68 12.07
CA ILE A 20 8.06 -7.96 12.81
C ILE A 20 8.20 -7.66 14.32
N ARG A 21 9.42 -7.60 14.85
CA ARG A 21 9.72 -7.75 16.28
C ARG A 21 10.00 -6.46 17.03
N LYS A 22 9.11 -5.48 16.91
CA LYS A 22 8.98 -4.49 17.99
C LYS A 22 8.37 -5.08 19.28
N HIS A 23 8.00 -6.37 19.28
CA HIS A 23 7.47 -7.11 20.43
C HIS A 23 8.36 -8.24 20.97
N VAL A 24 9.59 -8.42 20.47
CA VAL A 24 10.48 -9.50 20.93
C VAL A 24 11.81 -8.94 21.39
N ASP A 25 12.29 -9.39 22.55
CA ASP A 25 13.46 -8.83 23.21
C ASP A 25 14.77 -9.35 22.60
N ASP A 26 14.78 -10.59 22.09
CA ASP A 26 15.92 -11.13 21.35
C ASP A 26 15.56 -12.37 20.50
N TYR A 27 16.43 -12.78 19.56
CA TYR A 27 16.36 -14.11 18.91
C TYR A 27 17.57 -14.98 19.27
N LEU A 28 17.38 -16.28 19.11
CA LEU A 28 18.44 -17.28 19.19
C LEU A 28 18.37 -18.16 17.94
N VAL A 29 19.54 -18.57 17.46
CA VAL A 29 19.67 -19.55 16.37
C VAL A 29 19.94 -20.92 16.96
N LYS A 30 19.35 -21.97 16.37
CA LYS A 30 19.64 -23.35 16.75
C LYS A 30 20.99 -23.82 16.16
N PRO A 31 21.77 -24.62 16.90
CA PRO A 31 21.55 -25.02 18.29
C PRO A 31 21.78 -23.83 19.23
N ALA A 32 20.87 -23.63 20.18
CA ALA A 32 20.95 -22.49 21.09
C ALA A 32 21.97 -22.75 22.20
N ASP A 33 22.78 -21.74 22.48
CA ASP A 33 23.60 -21.65 23.68
C ASP A 33 22.70 -21.30 24.88
N LEU A 34 22.54 -22.27 25.78
CA LEU A 34 21.65 -22.15 26.94
C LEU A 34 22.18 -21.16 27.98
N ASP A 35 23.49 -21.08 28.17
CA ASP A 35 24.10 -20.18 29.15
C ASP A 35 23.95 -18.73 28.68
N LYS A 36 24.15 -18.50 27.38
CA LYS A 36 23.88 -17.22 26.74
C LYS A 36 22.40 -16.86 26.79
N LEU A 37 21.49 -17.82 26.62
CA LEU A 37 20.05 -17.59 26.75
C LEU A 37 19.66 -17.14 28.15
N VAL A 38 20.10 -17.87 29.18
CA VAL A 38 19.79 -17.55 30.58
C VAL A 38 20.36 -16.18 30.95
N SER A 39 21.62 -15.91 30.59
CA SER A 39 22.26 -14.61 30.83
C SER A 39 21.48 -13.46 30.16
N ASN A 40 21.05 -13.64 28.92
CA ASN A 40 20.25 -12.64 28.20
C ASN A 40 18.86 -12.44 28.81
N ILE A 41 18.21 -13.50 29.32
CA ILE A 41 16.92 -13.39 30.02
C ILE A 41 17.10 -12.58 31.30
N GLU A 42 18.11 -12.92 32.12
CA GLU A 42 18.37 -12.25 33.38
C GLU A 42 18.69 -10.77 33.18
N GLU A 43 19.54 -10.44 32.20
CA GLU A 43 19.90 -9.07 31.86
C GLU A 43 18.66 -8.27 31.46
N LYS A 44 17.81 -8.79 30.57
CA LYS A 44 16.64 -8.06 30.06
C LYS A 44 15.48 -7.98 31.06
N VAL A 45 15.39 -8.92 32.01
CA VAL A 45 14.46 -8.83 33.14
C VAL A 45 14.91 -7.77 34.14
N LYS A 46 16.22 -7.64 34.38
CA LYS A 46 16.82 -6.62 35.26
C LYS A 46 16.76 -5.23 34.63
N ASN A 47 17.05 -5.12 33.34
CA ASN A 47 17.11 -3.88 32.55
C ASN A 47 16.02 -3.87 31.45
N PRO A 48 14.74 -3.71 31.81
CA PRO A 48 13.68 -3.69 30.82
C PRO A 48 13.83 -2.49 29.90
N ARG A 49 13.89 -2.75 28.59
CA ARG A 49 13.78 -1.67 27.60
C ARG A 49 12.40 -1.01 27.73
N PRO A 50 12.30 0.32 27.71
CA PRO A 50 11.00 0.99 27.62
C PRO A 50 10.31 0.51 26.34
N ARG A 51 9.30 -0.35 26.49
CA ARG A 51 8.43 -0.71 25.37
C ARG A 51 7.45 0.43 25.20
N LEU A 52 7.83 1.45 24.44
CA LEU A 52 6.84 2.33 23.87
C LEU A 52 5.86 1.43 23.09
N PRO A 53 4.55 1.51 23.35
CA PRO A 53 3.58 0.86 22.49
C PRO A 53 3.85 1.37 21.09
N VAL A 54 4.33 0.50 20.22
CA VAL A 54 4.40 0.84 18.81
C VAL A 54 2.95 0.83 18.40
N GLN A 55 2.40 2.03 18.19
CA GLN A 55 1.09 2.17 17.62
C GLN A 55 1.19 1.63 16.19
N LEU A 56 0.87 0.35 16.06
CA LEU A 56 0.71 -0.28 14.76
C LEU A 56 -0.46 0.41 14.07
N LYS A 57 -0.25 0.71 12.80
CA LYS A 57 -1.18 1.47 11.98
C LYS A 57 -1.90 0.51 11.04
N PRO A 58 -3.20 0.71 10.79
CA PRO A 58 -3.85 0.05 9.67
C PRO A 58 -3.24 0.54 8.35
N VAL A 59 -3.43 -0.20 7.25
CA VAL A 59 -2.98 0.24 5.92
C VAL A 59 -3.61 1.59 5.55
N SER A 60 -4.86 1.84 5.99
CA SER A 60 -5.56 3.12 5.78
C SER A 60 -4.75 4.32 6.28
N ALA A 61 -4.18 4.25 7.48
CA ALA A 61 -3.39 5.33 8.06
C ALA A 61 -2.10 5.56 7.28
N VAL A 62 -1.40 4.48 6.88
CA VAL A 62 -0.20 4.60 6.03
C VAL A 62 -0.52 5.27 4.70
N LEU A 63 -1.60 4.87 4.03
CA LEU A 63 -2.03 5.48 2.77
C LEU A 63 -2.33 6.97 2.92
N VAL A 64 -2.97 7.39 4.01
CA VAL A 64 -3.28 8.80 4.28
C VAL A 64 -2.01 9.61 4.56
N GLU A 65 -1.07 9.07 5.33
CA GLU A 65 0.20 9.73 5.67
C GLU A 65 1.13 9.86 4.44
N THR A 66 1.00 8.96 3.47
CA THR A 66 1.90 8.86 2.31
C THR A 66 1.25 9.31 0.99
N VAL A 67 0.07 9.95 1.01
CA VAL A 67 -0.65 10.37 -0.22
C VAL A 67 0.25 11.16 -1.19
N GLU A 68 1.02 12.12 -0.68
CA GLU A 68 1.88 12.96 -1.52
C GLU A 68 3.05 12.19 -2.10
N GLU A 69 3.62 11.25 -1.33
CA GLU A 69 4.68 10.35 -1.79
C GLU A 69 4.16 9.43 -2.90
N ILE A 70 3.05 8.73 -2.64
CA ILE A 70 2.40 7.86 -3.62
C ILE A 70 2.10 8.66 -4.90
N THR A 71 1.54 9.87 -4.78
CA THR A 71 1.24 10.72 -5.94
C THR A 71 2.50 11.02 -6.76
N ARG A 72 3.60 11.45 -6.11
CA ARG A 72 4.86 11.72 -6.82
C ARG A 72 5.44 10.49 -7.49
N GLU A 73 5.44 9.34 -6.81
CA GLU A 73 5.98 8.09 -7.37
C GLU A 73 5.11 7.54 -8.50
N VAL A 74 3.79 7.68 -8.43
CA VAL A 74 2.87 7.32 -9.52
C VAL A 74 3.11 8.18 -10.74
N LEU A 75 3.28 9.50 -10.58
CA LEU A 75 3.64 10.38 -11.69
C LEU A 75 4.94 9.94 -12.37
N ARG A 76 5.97 9.60 -11.58
CA ARG A 76 7.25 9.09 -12.10
C ARG A 76 7.08 7.77 -12.85
N ALA A 77 6.28 6.84 -12.31
CA ALA A 77 5.98 5.57 -12.96
C ALA A 77 5.26 5.78 -14.30
N MET A 78 4.24 6.65 -14.33
CA MET A 78 3.51 6.99 -15.55
C MET A 78 4.41 7.67 -16.60
N LYS A 79 5.32 8.55 -16.20
CA LYS A 79 6.28 9.20 -17.12
C LYS A 79 7.33 8.23 -17.67
N SER A 80 7.61 7.16 -16.94
CA SER A 80 8.59 6.13 -17.34
C SER A 80 7.96 5.03 -18.21
N SER A 81 6.63 4.84 -18.16
CA SER A 81 5.92 3.84 -18.94
C SER A 81 6.02 4.12 -20.45
N VAL A 82 6.34 3.07 -21.22
CA VAL A 82 6.54 3.16 -22.68
C VAL A 82 5.28 3.62 -23.41
N ASP A 83 4.11 3.20 -22.93
CA ASP A 83 2.84 3.55 -23.54
C ASP A 83 2.40 4.94 -23.10
N LEU A 84 2.38 5.20 -21.79
CA LEU A 84 1.82 6.42 -21.22
C LEU A 84 2.63 7.67 -21.56
N LYS A 85 3.96 7.56 -21.71
CA LYS A 85 4.81 8.72 -22.06
C LYS A 85 4.55 9.26 -23.46
N ARG A 86 3.88 8.49 -24.34
CA ARG A 86 3.56 8.91 -25.71
C ARG A 86 2.48 9.99 -25.76
N VAL A 87 1.58 10.02 -24.78
CA VAL A 87 0.53 11.05 -24.70
C VAL A 87 1.10 12.28 -23.99
N ARG A 88 1.04 13.43 -24.66
CA ARG A 88 1.54 14.71 -24.13
C ARG A 88 0.50 15.32 -23.20
N LEU A 89 0.71 15.16 -21.90
CA LEU A 89 -0.09 15.76 -20.83
C LEU A 89 0.82 16.55 -19.89
N SER A 90 0.29 17.60 -19.26
CA SER A 90 0.94 18.19 -18.09
C SER A 90 0.95 17.20 -16.92
N ASP A 91 1.80 17.45 -15.92
CA ASP A 91 1.87 16.61 -14.73
C ASP A 91 0.52 16.62 -13.98
N ASP A 92 -0.17 17.75 -13.91
CA ASP A 92 -1.51 17.87 -13.31
C ASP A 92 -2.57 17.07 -14.08
N GLN A 93 -2.56 17.11 -15.42
CA GLN A 93 -3.46 16.31 -16.25
C GLN A 93 -3.19 14.82 -16.15
N ARG A 94 -1.93 14.44 -15.90
CA ARG A 94 -1.52 13.04 -15.76
C ARG A 94 -1.90 12.50 -14.39
N ILE A 95 -1.66 13.25 -13.31
CA ILE A 95 -2.07 12.89 -11.94
C ILE A 95 -3.57 12.95 -11.74
N ASP A 96 -4.25 13.93 -12.31
CA ASP A 96 -5.71 14.05 -12.32
C ASP A 96 -6.31 13.85 -10.92
N HIS A 97 -7.02 12.75 -10.68
CA HIS A 97 -7.74 12.47 -9.43
C HIS A 97 -7.02 11.45 -8.51
N VAL A 98 -5.77 11.07 -8.79
CA VAL A 98 -5.01 10.08 -8.00
C VAL A 98 -4.97 10.38 -6.50
N PRO A 99 -4.71 11.62 -6.02
CA PRO A 99 -4.68 11.91 -4.58
C PRO A 99 -6.03 11.67 -3.89
N LEU A 100 -7.14 11.98 -4.58
CA LEU A 100 -8.49 11.73 -4.07
C LEU A 100 -8.76 10.23 -3.98
N MET A 101 -8.39 9.49 -5.03
CA MET A 101 -8.54 8.04 -5.08
C MET A 101 -7.80 7.34 -3.92
N ILE A 102 -6.58 7.75 -3.58
CA ILE A 102 -5.82 7.17 -2.45
C ILE A 102 -6.55 7.41 -1.12
N ARG A 103 -7.06 8.62 -0.89
CA ARG A 103 -7.82 8.95 0.34
C ARG A 103 -9.10 8.15 0.43
N ASP A 104 -9.80 7.94 -0.68
CA ASP A 104 -11.04 7.14 -0.71
C ASP A 104 -10.76 5.65 -0.47
N ILE A 105 -9.69 5.10 -1.06
CA ILE A 105 -9.23 3.74 -0.76
C ILE A 105 -8.94 3.60 0.74
N ALA A 106 -8.21 4.55 1.33
CA ALA A 106 -7.90 4.52 2.75
C ALA A 106 -9.16 4.55 3.63
N GLN A 107 -10.15 5.38 3.29
CA GLN A 107 -11.44 5.41 3.99
C GLN A 107 -12.19 4.08 3.90
N ARG A 108 -12.16 3.39 2.74
CA ARG A 108 -12.77 2.06 2.58
C ARG A 108 -12.08 1.01 3.42
N VAL A 109 -10.74 1.01 3.44
CA VAL A 109 -9.95 0.10 4.27
C VAL A 109 -10.31 0.27 5.76
N ASP A 110 -10.55 1.52 6.19
CA ASP A 110 -10.88 1.81 7.58
C ASP A 110 -12.31 1.42 7.97
N ARG A 111 -13.29 1.75 7.12
CA ARG A 111 -14.73 1.61 7.44
C ARG A 111 -15.37 0.32 6.92
N GLY A 112 -14.71 -0.41 6.02
CA GLY A 112 -15.28 -1.57 5.33
C GLY A 112 -16.48 -1.25 4.44
N SER A 113 -16.69 0.02 4.08
CA SER A 113 -17.85 0.47 3.31
C SER A 113 -17.65 0.33 1.80
N GLU A 114 -18.77 0.29 1.08
CA GLU A 114 -18.80 0.43 -0.38
C GLU A 114 -18.14 1.75 -0.84
N MET A 115 -17.70 1.80 -2.11
CA MET A 115 -17.23 3.05 -2.71
C MET A 115 -18.35 4.09 -2.69
N SER A 116 -18.02 5.32 -2.30
CA SER A 116 -19.00 6.41 -2.31
C SER A 116 -19.41 6.75 -3.74
N GLU A 117 -20.64 7.22 -3.94
CA GLU A 117 -21.13 7.66 -5.26
C GLU A 117 -20.21 8.72 -5.86
N LYS A 118 -19.68 9.63 -5.03
CA LYS A 118 -18.71 10.64 -5.44
C LYS A 118 -17.43 10.02 -6.02
N THR A 119 -16.95 8.93 -5.43
CA THR A 119 -15.76 8.21 -5.94
C THR A 119 -16.06 7.52 -7.28
N LEU A 120 -17.25 6.89 -7.38
CA LEU A 120 -17.70 6.24 -8.62
C LEU A 120 -17.91 7.26 -9.75
N GLN A 121 -18.35 8.48 -9.42
CA GLN A 121 -18.45 9.58 -10.36
C GLN A 121 -17.06 10.07 -10.80
N ALA A 122 -16.12 10.27 -9.86
CA ALA A 122 -14.74 10.64 -10.20
C ALA A 122 -14.08 9.60 -11.12
N ALA A 123 -14.25 8.30 -10.84
CA ALA A 123 -13.77 7.22 -11.70
C ALA A 123 -14.40 7.28 -13.11
N ALA A 124 -15.69 7.61 -13.22
CA ALA A 124 -16.35 7.76 -14.51
C ALA A 124 -15.85 9.01 -15.28
N GLU A 125 -15.63 10.13 -14.58
CA GLU A 125 -15.06 11.36 -15.14
C GLU A 125 -13.63 11.14 -15.62
N HIS A 126 -12.84 10.37 -14.89
CA HIS A 126 -11.51 9.96 -15.31
C HIS A 126 -11.54 9.19 -16.64
N GLY A 127 -12.40 8.18 -16.77
CA GLY A 127 -12.53 7.40 -18.02
C GLY A 127 -12.91 8.26 -19.22
N LYS A 128 -13.84 9.20 -19.04
CA LYS A 128 -14.22 10.19 -20.08
C LYS A 128 -13.04 11.10 -20.43
N THR A 129 -12.28 11.53 -19.43
CA THR A 129 -11.11 12.41 -19.61
C THR A 129 -9.99 11.69 -20.37
N ARG A 130 -9.69 10.43 -20.03
CA ARG A 130 -8.70 9.62 -20.74
C ARG A 130 -9.06 9.39 -22.21
N TYR A 131 -10.34 9.15 -22.51
CA TYR A 131 -10.80 9.10 -23.90
C TYR A 131 -10.48 10.41 -24.65
N LYS A 132 -10.86 11.56 -24.09
CA LYS A 132 -10.60 12.89 -24.70
C LYS A 132 -9.11 13.19 -24.85
N GLN A 133 -8.27 12.65 -23.98
CA GLN A 133 -6.81 12.79 -24.02
C GLN A 133 -6.13 11.82 -25.00
N GLY A 134 -6.88 10.97 -25.70
CA GLY A 134 -6.34 10.05 -26.70
C GLY A 134 -5.68 8.80 -26.12
N TYR A 135 -5.99 8.44 -24.87
CA TYR A 135 -5.56 7.16 -24.30
C TYR A 135 -6.28 6.01 -25.02
N SER A 136 -5.59 4.89 -25.20
CA SER A 136 -6.24 3.61 -25.53
C SER A 136 -6.69 2.87 -24.26
N ILE A 137 -7.54 1.85 -24.40
CA ILE A 137 -7.95 1.01 -23.26
C ILE A 137 -6.75 0.39 -22.53
N PRO A 138 -5.74 -0.21 -23.21
CA PRO A 138 -4.54 -0.70 -22.55
C PRO A 138 -3.80 0.39 -21.73
N MET A 139 -3.80 1.64 -22.20
CA MET A 139 -3.18 2.75 -21.47
C MET A 139 -3.95 3.11 -20.20
N VAL A 140 -5.28 3.03 -20.21
CA VAL A 140 -6.08 3.25 -18.98
C VAL A 140 -5.81 2.16 -17.93
N VAL A 141 -5.63 0.93 -18.38
CA VAL A 141 -5.22 -0.19 -17.50
C VAL A 141 -3.82 0.05 -16.94
N GLU A 142 -2.88 0.50 -17.78
CA GLU A 142 -1.50 0.79 -17.39
C GLU A 142 -1.40 1.95 -16.39
N ASP A 143 -2.25 2.98 -16.52
CA ASP A 143 -2.38 4.07 -15.54
C ASP A 143 -2.74 3.52 -14.15
N THR A 144 -3.72 2.63 -14.08
CA THR A 144 -4.17 2.01 -12.82
C THR A 144 -3.10 1.08 -12.25
N ARG A 145 -2.40 0.33 -13.11
CA ARG A 145 -1.29 -0.55 -12.71
C ARG A 145 -0.14 0.23 -12.07
N CYS A 146 0.15 1.45 -12.56
CA CYS A 146 1.16 2.32 -11.95
C CYS A 146 0.78 2.67 -10.50
N LEU A 147 -0.49 3.04 -10.26
CA LEU A 147 -0.99 3.33 -8.91
C LEU A 147 -0.92 2.10 -8.00
N ASP A 148 -1.39 0.96 -8.49
CA ASP A 148 -1.39 -0.31 -7.77
C ASP A 148 0.01 -0.72 -7.29
N MET A 149 0.99 -0.72 -8.21
CA MET A 149 2.38 -1.04 -7.86
C MET A 149 2.97 -0.11 -6.79
N VAL A 150 2.72 1.20 -6.90
CA VAL A 150 3.26 2.16 -5.93
C VAL A 150 2.60 1.98 -4.57
N ILE A 151 1.29 1.72 -4.51
CA ILE A 151 0.59 1.42 -3.25
C ILE A 151 1.21 0.19 -2.59
N TYR A 152 1.37 -0.94 -3.31
CA TYR A 152 1.97 -2.14 -2.73
C TYR A 152 3.41 -1.91 -2.27
N ARG A 153 4.19 -1.13 -3.01
CA ARG A 153 5.56 -0.77 -2.62
C ARG A 153 5.58 0.05 -1.34
N VAL A 154 4.74 1.08 -1.22
CA VAL A 154 4.65 1.90 0.00
C VAL A 154 4.20 1.07 1.19
N VAL A 155 3.23 0.17 1.01
CA VAL A 155 2.84 -0.80 2.04
C VAL A 155 4.03 -1.67 2.45
N GLN A 156 4.78 -2.21 1.48
CA GLN A 156 5.96 -3.03 1.74
C GLN A 156 7.05 -2.27 2.51
N GLU A 157 7.35 -1.04 2.12
CA GLU A 157 8.35 -0.17 2.76
C GLU A 157 7.91 0.24 4.18
N ASN A 158 6.61 0.21 4.48
CA ASN A 158 6.03 0.54 5.79
C ASN A 158 5.59 -0.68 6.62
N LEU A 159 5.94 -1.91 6.23
CA LEU A 159 5.49 -3.13 6.92
C LEU A 159 5.75 -3.12 8.45
N MET A 160 6.80 -2.46 8.91
CA MET A 160 7.19 -2.42 10.33
C MET A 160 6.33 -1.51 11.18
N ALA A 161 5.55 -0.64 10.54
CA ALA A 161 4.60 0.25 11.16
C ALA A 161 3.16 -0.27 11.02
N ILE A 162 2.92 -1.28 10.18
CA ILE A 162 1.58 -1.78 9.87
C ILE A 162 1.18 -2.91 10.82
N ASP A 163 -0.09 -2.92 11.22
CA ASP A 163 -0.72 -4.06 11.88
C ASP A 163 -0.88 -5.22 10.89
N VAL A 164 0.09 -6.15 10.90
CA VAL A 164 0.10 -7.31 10.00
C VAL A 164 -1.09 -8.25 10.19
N SER A 165 -1.79 -8.20 11.34
CA SER A 165 -3.00 -9.01 11.57
C SER A 165 -4.16 -8.62 10.65
N ARG A 166 -4.18 -7.36 10.20
CA ARG A 166 -5.17 -6.79 9.28
C ARG A 166 -4.67 -6.66 7.84
N LEU A 167 -3.38 -6.88 7.60
CA LEU A 167 -2.75 -6.58 6.30
C LEU A 167 -3.46 -7.26 5.12
N VAL A 168 -3.76 -8.55 5.21
CA VAL A 168 -4.40 -9.29 4.11
C VAL A 168 -5.82 -8.78 3.85
N SER A 169 -6.60 -8.51 4.91
CA SER A 169 -7.95 -7.97 4.76
C SER A 169 -7.93 -6.56 4.17
N ASP A 170 -6.99 -5.72 4.62
CA ASP A 170 -6.83 -4.36 4.13
C ASP A 170 -6.41 -4.36 2.66
N LEU A 171 -5.42 -5.17 2.27
CA LEU A 171 -4.97 -5.31 0.89
C LEU A 171 -6.07 -5.84 -0.04
N ARG A 172 -6.94 -6.73 0.45
CA ARG A 172 -8.11 -7.17 -0.30
C ARG A 172 -9.04 -6.00 -0.64
N VAL A 173 -9.26 -5.09 0.31
CA VAL A 173 -10.09 -3.88 0.10
C VAL A 173 -9.40 -2.90 -0.85
N VAL A 174 -8.08 -2.72 -0.75
CA VAL A 174 -7.30 -1.91 -1.69
C VAL A 174 -7.48 -2.43 -3.12
N ASN A 175 -7.25 -3.73 -3.35
CA ASN A 175 -7.39 -4.33 -4.67
C ASN A 175 -8.83 -4.20 -5.20
N ASP A 176 -9.84 -4.52 -4.38
CA ASP A 176 -11.24 -4.37 -4.76
C ASP A 176 -11.61 -2.93 -5.17
N SER A 177 -11.04 -1.93 -4.47
CA SER A 177 -11.22 -0.51 -4.80
C SER A 177 -10.62 -0.14 -6.15
N LEU A 178 -9.40 -0.59 -6.42
CA LEU A 178 -8.71 -0.33 -7.68
C LEU A 178 -9.47 -0.97 -8.85
N GLN A 179 -9.89 -2.23 -8.71
CA GLN A 179 -10.65 -2.94 -9.75
C GLN A 179 -12.02 -2.33 -10.00
N THR A 180 -12.74 -1.93 -8.94
CA THR A 180 -14.04 -1.27 -9.07
C THR A 180 -13.93 0.08 -9.77
N SER A 181 -12.92 0.88 -9.40
CA SER A 181 -12.64 2.16 -10.06
C SER A 181 -12.28 1.98 -11.54
N LEU A 182 -11.38 1.03 -11.86
CA LEU A 182 -11.00 0.72 -13.24
C LEU A 182 -12.21 0.29 -14.07
N LYS A 183 -13.04 -0.60 -13.55
CA LYS A 183 -14.27 -1.05 -14.22
C LYS A 183 -15.21 0.13 -14.50
N ARG A 184 -15.38 1.03 -13.54
CA ARG A 184 -16.24 2.22 -13.71
C ARG A 184 -15.66 3.19 -14.73
N SER A 185 -14.36 3.43 -14.69
CA SER A 185 -13.63 4.25 -15.66
C SER A 185 -13.76 3.70 -17.08
N LEU A 186 -13.50 2.41 -17.30
CA LEU A 186 -13.61 1.78 -18.62
C LEU A 186 -15.03 1.79 -19.18
N ARG A 187 -16.06 1.60 -18.34
CA ARG A 187 -17.46 1.74 -18.77
C ARG A 187 -17.73 3.17 -19.29
N ALA A 188 -17.36 4.18 -18.53
CA ALA A 188 -17.57 5.57 -18.91
C ALA A 188 -16.74 5.98 -20.14
N TYR A 189 -15.51 5.47 -20.26
CA TYR A 189 -14.66 5.60 -21.43
C TYR A 189 -15.37 5.06 -22.69
N LEU A 190 -15.90 3.83 -22.63
CA LEU A 190 -16.56 3.17 -23.76
C LEU A 190 -17.87 3.87 -24.14
N GLU A 191 -18.66 4.31 -23.16
CA GLU A 191 -19.86 5.12 -23.40
C GLU A 191 -19.52 6.44 -24.09
N GLN A 192 -18.42 7.09 -23.69
CA GLN A 192 -17.96 8.32 -24.32
C GLN A 192 -17.49 8.07 -25.76
N ALA A 193 -16.77 6.98 -26.01
CA ALA A 193 -16.32 6.58 -27.34
C ALA A 193 -17.50 6.31 -28.28
N LYS A 194 -18.54 5.61 -27.80
CA LYS A 194 -19.77 5.35 -28.57
C LYS A 194 -20.53 6.62 -28.94
N LYS A 195 -20.53 7.63 -28.08
CA LYS A 195 -21.20 8.93 -28.33
C LYS A 195 -20.47 9.79 -29.36
N ALA A 196 -19.19 9.53 -29.60
CA ALA A 196 -18.32 10.30 -30.49
C ALA A 196 -18.09 9.61 -31.85
N ALA A 197 -18.55 8.36 -32.00
CA ALA A 197 -18.58 7.62 -33.25
C ALA A 197 -19.90 7.89 -34.00
#